data_AF-A0A6B3FEC8-F1
#
_entry.id   AF-A0A6B3FEC8-F1
#
_cell.length_a   1.000
_cell.length_b   1.000
_cell.length_c   1.000
_cell.angle_alpha   90.00
_cell.angle_beta   90.00
_cell.angle_gamma   90.00
#
_symmetry.space_group_name_H-M   'P 1'
#
loop_
_entity.id
_entity.type
_entity.pdbx_description
1 polymer ?
#
loop_
_entity_poly.entity_id
_entity_poly.type
_entity_poly.pdbx_seq_one_letter_code
_entity_poly.pdbx_strand_id
1 'polypeptide(L)'
;LRDVPAPSAAAALGVLARRGVRVKVLTGDQPGTAARVCADLGLRPGDRSGTDDVVTAELVDALSDAELVGVADRAVVFARCTPEHKARIVSALRAGGRTTG
;
A
#
# COMPACT_ATOMS: atom_id res chain seq x y z
N LEU A 1 -0.29 -14.20 -18.57
CA LEU A 1 -0.40 -12.75 -18.84
C LEU A 1 0.28 -12.04 -17.67
N ARG A 2 1.07 -10.99 -17.95
CA ARG A 2 2.21 -10.50 -17.12
C ARG A 2 1.81 -9.97 -15.74
N ASP A 3 2.49 -10.47 -14.71
CA ASP A 3 2.55 -9.86 -13.37
C ASP A 3 4.00 -9.45 -13.05
N VAL A 4 4.67 -8.84 -14.03
CA VAL A 4 6.05 -8.37 -13.92
C VAL A 4 6.02 -6.85 -13.83
N PRO A 5 6.58 -6.25 -12.76
CA PRO A 5 6.70 -4.81 -12.66
C PRO A 5 7.43 -4.20 -13.85
N ALA A 6 7.13 -2.93 -14.13
CA ALA A 6 7.89 -2.18 -15.12
C ALA A 6 9.39 -2.19 -14.74
N PRO A 7 10.32 -2.33 -15.69
CA PRO A 7 11.76 -2.37 -15.39
C PRO A 7 12.25 -1.13 -14.62
N SER A 8 11.59 0.02 -14.79
CA SER A 8 11.89 1.28 -14.11
C SER A 8 11.26 1.43 -12.72
N ALA A 9 10.40 0.51 -12.29
CA ALA A 9 9.59 0.66 -11.08
C ALA A 9 10.46 0.82 -9.83
N ALA A 10 11.44 -0.06 -9.61
CA ALA A 10 12.32 0.01 -8.43
C ALA A 10 13.10 1.34 -8.38
N ALA A 11 13.61 1.80 -9.52
CA ALA A 11 14.33 3.07 -9.60
C ALA A 11 13.42 4.28 -9.28
N ALA A 12 12.20 4.30 -9.81
CA ALA A 12 11.22 5.35 -9.54
C ALA A 12 10.82 5.39 -8.06
N LEU A 13 10.56 4.22 -7.45
CA LEU A 13 10.24 4.10 -6.03
C LEU A 13 11.39 4.61 -5.15
N GLY A 14 12.64 4.32 -5.52
CA GLY A 14 13.82 4.87 -4.84
C GLY A 14 13.93 6.39 -4.92
N VAL A 15 13.57 7.00 -6.05
CA VAL A 15 13.52 8.47 -6.20
C VAL A 15 12.45 9.08 -5.28
N LEU A 16 11.26 8.49 -5.25
CA LEU A 16 10.16 8.93 -4.40
C LEU A 16 10.53 8.84 -2.91
N ALA A 17 11.12 7.72 -2.50
CA ALA A 17 11.58 7.51 -1.13
C ALA A 17 12.62 8.56 -0.70
N ARG A 18 13.63 8.86 -1.56
CA ARG A 18 14.62 9.92 -1.29
C ARG A 18 14.03 11.32 -1.18
N ARG A 19 12.82 11.53 -1.71
CA ARG A 19 12.06 12.80 -1.59
C ARG A 19 11.09 12.80 -0.41
N GLY A 20 11.11 11.77 0.44
CA GLY A 20 10.21 11.65 1.58
C GLY A 20 8.77 11.26 1.19
N VAL A 21 8.54 10.83 -0.05
CA VAL A 21 7.21 10.38 -0.51
C VAL A 21 7.02 8.93 -0.09
N ARG A 22 5.99 8.67 0.72
CA ARG A 22 5.61 7.29 1.10
C ARG A 22 4.71 6.68 0.03
N VAL A 23 5.13 5.54 -0.50
CA VAL A 23 4.36 4.79 -1.49
C VAL A 23 3.46 3.76 -0.79
N LYS A 24 2.23 3.67 -1.28
CA LYS A 24 1.22 2.68 -0.88
C LYS A 24 0.77 1.93 -2.12
N VAL A 25 0.71 0.61 -2.07
CA VAL A 25 0.33 -0.26 -3.19
C VAL A 25 -1.08 -0.77 -2.96
N LEU A 26 -1.99 -0.51 -3.89
CA LEU A 26 -3.39 -0.95 -3.82
C LEU A 26 -3.70 -1.84 -5.04
N THR A 27 -3.82 -3.14 -4.81
CA THR A 27 -3.96 -4.13 -5.89
C THR A 27 -5.13 -5.10 -5.66
N GLY A 28 -5.64 -5.68 -6.74
CA GLY A 28 -6.62 -6.78 -6.71
C GLY A 28 -5.98 -8.17 -6.51
N ASP A 29 -4.65 -8.25 -6.53
CA ASP A 29 -3.92 -9.51 -6.42
C ASP A 29 -4.04 -10.16 -5.04
N GLN A 30 -3.60 -11.41 -4.97
CA GLN A 30 -3.48 -12.14 -3.71
C GLN A 30 -2.42 -11.49 -2.81
N PRO A 31 -2.62 -11.50 -1.48
CA PRO A 31 -1.70 -10.88 -0.53
C PRO A 31 -0.24 -11.36 -0.69
N GLY A 32 -0.05 -12.66 -0.91
CA GLY A 32 1.28 -13.25 -1.10
C GLY A 32 1.98 -12.75 -2.37
N THR A 33 1.25 -12.65 -3.49
CA THR A 33 1.78 -12.12 -4.76
C THR A 33 2.13 -10.65 -4.61
N ALA A 34 1.23 -9.85 -4.04
CA ALA A 34 1.44 -8.42 -3.85
C ALA A 34 2.66 -8.16 -2.93
N ALA A 35 2.79 -8.92 -1.84
CA ALA A 35 3.93 -8.86 -0.94
C ALA A 35 5.24 -9.21 -1.65
N ARG A 36 5.25 -10.29 -2.45
CA ARG A 36 6.41 -10.73 -3.25
C ARG A 36 6.84 -9.66 -4.24
N VAL A 37 5.90 -9.07 -4.97
CA VAL A 37 6.20 -8.03 -5.95
C VAL A 37 6.75 -6.76 -5.27
N CYS A 38 6.12 -6.32 -4.18
CA CYS A 38 6.60 -5.15 -3.42
C CYS A 38 8.00 -5.40 -2.84
N ALA A 39 8.23 -6.61 -2.33
CA ALA A 39 9.52 -7.09 -1.86
C ALA A 39 10.60 -6.98 -2.93
N ASP A 40 10.35 -7.49 -4.13
CA ASP A 40 11.29 -7.49 -5.25
C ASP A 40 11.57 -6.06 -5.75
N LEU A 41 10.63 -5.13 -5.55
CA LEU A 41 10.78 -3.70 -5.86
C LEU A 41 11.49 -2.90 -4.76
N GLY A 42 11.91 -3.53 -3.67
CA GLY A 42 12.54 -2.85 -2.55
C GLY A 42 11.56 -2.00 -1.72
N LEU A 43 10.25 -2.21 -1.89
CA LEU A 43 9.23 -1.72 -0.96
C LEU A 43 9.23 -2.63 0.26
N ARG A 44 10.35 -2.54 1.00
CA ARG A 44 10.48 -3.13 2.32
C ARG A 44 9.77 -2.19 3.29
N PRO A 45 8.82 -2.69 4.07
CA PRO A 45 8.10 -1.83 4.99
C PRO A 45 8.99 -1.46 6.18
N GLY A 46 9.46 -0.20 6.19
CA GLY A 46 10.39 0.37 7.17
C GLY A 46 11.77 -0.31 7.19
N ASP A 47 12.88 0.19 7.75
CA ASP A 47 13.15 1.04 8.92
C ASP A 47 12.44 0.64 10.22
N ARG A 48 11.35 -0.14 10.16
CA ARG A 48 10.63 -0.70 11.30
C ARG A 48 10.05 -2.06 10.93
N SER A 49 10.79 -3.09 11.36
CA SER A 49 10.42 -4.50 11.41
C SER A 49 9.03 -4.72 12.03
N GLY A 50 8.00 -4.92 11.21
CA GLY A 50 6.66 -5.27 11.69
C GLY A 50 5.83 -5.97 10.61
N THR A 51 4.91 -6.83 11.02
CA THR A 51 4.01 -7.66 10.18
C THR A 51 2.79 -6.91 9.62
N ASP A 52 2.69 -5.60 9.81
CA ASP A 52 1.49 -4.78 9.53
C ASP A 52 1.43 -4.23 8.09
N ASP A 53 2.18 -4.85 7.18
CA ASP A 53 2.50 -4.23 5.90
C ASP A 53 1.54 -4.56 4.79
N VAL A 54 0.81 -5.67 4.93
CA VAL A 54 -0.14 -6.17 3.94
C VAL A 54 -1.49 -6.29 4.62
N VAL A 55 -2.41 -5.44 4.17
CA VAL A 55 -3.81 -5.40 4.62
C VAL A 55 -4.67 -5.96 3.50
N THR A 56 -5.68 -6.77 3.84
CA THR A 56 -6.62 -7.27 2.84
C THR A 56 -7.88 -6.42 2.81
N ALA A 57 -8.61 -6.49 1.69
CA ALA A 57 -9.93 -5.88 1.54
C ALA A 57 -10.89 -6.26 2.68
N GLU A 58 -10.89 -7.52 3.11
CA GLU A 58 -11.78 -8.00 4.17
C GLU A 58 -11.49 -7.30 5.50
N LEU A 59 -10.22 -7.00 5.80
CA LEU A 59 -9.86 -6.20 6.98
C LEU A 59 -10.28 -4.74 6.80
N VAL A 60 -10.13 -4.17 5.61
CA VAL A 60 -10.62 -2.79 5.34
C VAL A 60 -12.11 -2.69 5.61
N ASP A 61 -12.91 -3.66 5.16
CA ASP A 61 -14.36 -3.69 5.35
C ASP A 61 -14.77 -3.81 6.82
N ALA A 62 -13.98 -4.51 7.63
CA ALA A 62 -14.24 -4.69 9.06
C ALA A 62 -13.93 -3.43 9.91
N LEU A 63 -13.11 -2.51 9.40
CA LEU A 63 -12.70 -1.31 10.14
C LEU A 63 -13.70 -0.18 9.93
N SER A 64 -13.90 0.64 10.95
CA SER A 64 -14.51 1.96 10.78
C SER A 64 -13.57 2.91 10.04
N ASP A 65 -14.10 4.01 9.50
CA ASP A 65 -13.28 5.00 8.81
C ASP A 65 -12.19 5.62 9.71
N ALA A 66 -12.50 5.82 11.00
CA ALA A 66 -11.55 6.35 11.98
C ALA A 66 -10.39 5.36 12.25
N GLU A 67 -10.69 4.08 12.38
CA GLU A 67 -9.67 3.04 12.56
C GLU A 67 -8.82 2.86 11.29
N LEU A 68 -9.48 2.96 10.12
CA LEU A 68 -8.82 2.83 8.83
C LEU A 68 -7.77 3.92 8.61
N VAL A 69 -7.91 5.13 9.17
CA VAL A 69 -6.87 6.17 9.09
C VAL A 69 -5.53 5.65 9.64
N GLY A 70 -5.55 5.02 10.83
CA GLY A 70 -4.34 4.54 11.49
C GLY A 70 -3.72 3.33 10.79
N VAL A 71 -4.54 2.46 10.22
CA VAL A 71 -4.10 1.31 9.42
C VAL A 71 -3.52 1.78 8.08
N ALA A 72 -4.21 2.71 7.41
CA ALA A 72 -3.81 3.27 6.13
C ALA A 72 -2.46 3.99 6.22
N ASP A 73 -2.21 4.71 7.31
CA ASP A 73 -0.95 5.42 7.51
C ASP A 73 0.26 4.48 7.60
N ARG A 74 0.06 3.28 8.17
CA ARG A 74 1.11 2.27 8.42
C ARG A 74 1.29 1.29 7.26
N ALA A 75 0.23 0.61 6.83
CA ALA A 75 0.31 -0.47 5.86
C ALA A 75 0.89 -0.03 4.52
N VAL A 76 1.69 -0.88 3.87
CA VAL A 76 2.34 -0.57 2.58
C VAL A 76 1.54 -1.12 1.41
N VAL A 77 0.88 -2.26 1.60
CA VAL A 77 0.15 -3.01 0.58
C VAL A 77 -1.29 -3.23 1.03
N PHE A 78 -2.22 -2.96 0.15
CA PHE A 78 -3.62 -3.34 0.26
C PHE A 78 -3.92 -4.32 -0.87
N ALA A 79 -4.21 -5.57 -0.51
CA ALA A 79 -4.46 -6.66 -1.44
C ALA A 79 -5.96 -6.91 -1.60
N ARG A 80 -6.34 -7.58 -2.69
CA ARG A 80 -7.74 -7.92 -3.03
C ARG A 80 -8.67 -6.70 -3.12
N CYS A 81 -8.13 -5.50 -3.34
CA CYS A 81 -8.90 -4.27 -3.39
C CYS A 81 -9.82 -4.21 -4.61
N THR A 82 -11.10 -3.91 -4.38
CA THR A 82 -12.02 -3.41 -5.39
C THR A 82 -11.80 -1.90 -5.60
N PRO A 83 -12.37 -1.28 -6.64
CA PRO A 83 -12.33 0.17 -6.81
C PRO A 83 -12.82 0.95 -5.57
N GLU A 84 -13.85 0.44 -4.89
CA GLU A 84 -14.44 1.05 -3.68
C GLU A 84 -13.43 1.02 -2.52
N HIS A 85 -12.74 -0.10 -2.31
CA HIS A 85 -11.69 -0.18 -1.30
C HIS A 85 -10.58 0.85 -1.57
N LYS A 86 -10.20 1.02 -2.84
CA LYS A 86 -9.16 2.01 -3.21
C LYS A 86 -9.59 3.43 -2.87
N ALA A 87 -10.83 3.80 -3.23
CA ALA A 87 -11.38 5.10 -2.90
C ALA A 87 -11.40 5.33 -1.38
N ARG A 88 -11.84 4.31 -0.62
CA ARG A 88 -11.93 4.39 0.85
C ARG A 88 -10.57 4.56 1.52
N ILE A 89 -9.56 3.80 1.08
CA ILE A 89 -8.18 3.92 1.58
C ILE A 89 -7.60 5.32 1.27
N VAL A 90 -7.83 5.83 0.06
CA VAL A 90 -7.38 7.18 -0.33
C VAL A 90 -8.05 8.25 0.54
N SER A 91 -9.35 8.10 0.82
CA SER A 91 -10.09 9.01 1.70
C SER A 91 -9.57 8.96 3.14
N ALA A 92 -9.27 7.77 3.67
CA ALA A 92 -8.70 7.61 5.01
C ALA A 92 -7.31 8.26 5.12
N LEU A 93 -6.44 8.10 4.12
CA LEU A 93 -5.14 8.78 4.08
C LEU A 93 -5.32 10.31 4.10
N ARG A 94 -6.26 10.84 3.32
CA ARG A 94 -6.57 12.28 3.29
C ARG A 94 -7.12 12.79 4.61
N ALA A 95 -8.03 12.03 5.24
CA ALA A 95 -8.58 12.34 6.57
C ALA A 95 -7.48 12.35 7.65
N GLY A 96 -6.46 11.50 7.52
CA GLY A 96 -5.25 11.51 8.35
C GLY A 96 -4.26 12.64 8.04
N GLY A 97 -4.63 13.62 7.20
CA GLY A 97 -3.79 14.75 6.85
C GLY A 97 -2.70 14.45 5.81
N ARG A 98 -2.81 13.33 5.06
CA ARG A 98 -1.86 13.02 3.97
C ARG A 98 -2.36 13.56 2.64
N THR A 99 -1.46 14.13 1.86
CA THR A 99 -1.72 14.42 0.44
C THR A 99 -1.45 13.16 -0.38
N THR A 100 -2.41 12.76 -1.21
CA THR A 100 -2.30 11.61 -2.12
C THR A 100 -2.39 12.08 -3.58
N GLY A 101 -1.63 11.45 -4.47
CA GLY A 101 -1.56 11.77 -5.89
C GLY A 101 -1.24 10.54 -6.73
#